data_AF-W9RQ72-F1
#
_entry.id   AF-W9RQ72-F1
#
_cell.length_a   1.000
_cell.length_b   1.000
_cell.length_c   1.000
_cell.angle_alpha   90.00
_cell.angle_beta   90.00
_cell.angle_gamma   90.00
#
_symmetry.space_group_name_H-M   'P 1'
#
loop_
_entity.id
_entity.type
_entity.pdbx_description
1 polymer ?
#
loop_
_entity_poly.entity_id
_entity_poly.type
_entity_poly.pdbx_seq_one_letter_code
_entity_poly.pdbx_strand_id
1 'polypeptide(L)'
;MENGNKFTLKSSSPQNLLSRRDLLLSATASAAISPTLSSSSSSAAAVEEFPIKLEGTVSRVVGRPRKSRSKREKEDEEEVLVIDGIEFDSRIPVKFDVYVNDDCSDGGSGPTAAEFAGSMVNVPHGRGRMRTGLRLGITDLIEDVGADDDDSLLVTLVPKSGVGLVTVGSIGIQFLS
;
A
#
# COMPACT_ATOMS: atom_id res chain seq x y z
N MET A 1 13.88 1.96 66.94
CA MET A 1 12.77 2.92 66.89
C MET A 1 12.28 2.95 65.45
N GLU A 2 11.10 2.39 65.13
CA GLU A 2 9.81 3.12 65.18
C GLU A 2 9.87 4.35 64.25
N ASN A 3 9.04 4.62 63.23
CA ASN A 3 7.69 4.28 62.81
C ASN A 3 7.55 4.83 61.37
N GLY A 4 6.60 4.50 60.50
CA GLY A 4 5.37 3.74 60.61
C GLY A 4 4.65 3.95 59.28
N ASN A 5 4.43 2.85 58.56
CA ASN A 5 3.57 2.84 57.39
C ASN A 5 2.12 2.88 57.87
N LYS A 6 1.34 3.89 57.44
CA LYS A 6 -0.09 3.97 57.74
C LYS A 6 -0.80 4.67 56.59
N PHE A 7 -1.41 3.90 55.70
CA PHE A 7 -2.87 3.91 55.56
C PHE A 7 -3.32 2.73 54.72
N THR A 8 -4.18 1.93 55.35
CA THR A 8 -5.02 0.88 54.79
C THR A 8 -6.42 1.54 54.65
N LEU A 9 -7.29 1.25 53.68
CA LEU A 9 -8.06 0.01 53.56
C LEU A 9 -8.94 0.05 52.29
N LYS A 10 -9.06 -1.14 51.69
CA LYS A 10 -10.29 -1.84 51.24
C LYS A 10 -11.24 -1.13 50.27
N SER A 11 -11.51 -1.82 49.17
CA SER A 11 -12.70 -2.67 48.95
C SER A 11 -12.61 -3.16 47.50
N SER A 12 -13.13 -4.29 47.02
CA SER A 12 -14.27 -5.09 47.42
C SER A 12 -14.14 -6.43 46.66
N SER A 13 -14.07 -7.51 47.43
CA SER A 13 -14.65 -8.84 47.24
C SER A 13 -14.57 -9.66 45.93
N PRO A 14 -14.60 -11.00 46.06
CA PRO A 14 -14.09 -11.95 45.09
C PRO A 14 -15.21 -12.63 44.28
N GLN A 15 -14.90 -13.22 43.14
CA GLN A 15 -15.65 -14.38 42.63
C GLN A 15 -14.68 -15.35 41.93
N ASN A 16 -14.30 -16.38 42.69
CA ASN A 16 -13.94 -17.69 42.18
C ASN A 16 -15.23 -18.32 41.61
N LEU A 17 -15.18 -18.99 40.44
CA LEU A 17 -15.78 -20.32 40.23
C LEU A 17 -15.82 -20.69 38.74
N LEU A 18 -14.94 -21.64 38.42
CA LEU A 18 -15.08 -22.79 37.53
C LEU A 18 -16.11 -22.78 36.39
N SER A 19 -15.56 -23.05 35.20
CA SER A 19 -15.96 -24.08 34.22
C SER A 19 -17.42 -24.13 33.75
N ARG A 20 -17.61 -23.77 32.48
CA ARG A 20 -18.74 -24.19 31.64
C ARG A 20 -18.26 -24.65 30.27
N ARG A 21 -17.33 -25.60 30.25
CA ARG A 21 -17.37 -26.61 29.19
C ARG A 21 -18.57 -27.51 29.52
N ASP A 22 -19.39 -27.78 28.52
CA ASP A 22 -20.62 -28.60 28.51
C ASP A 22 -21.95 -27.87 28.80
N LEU A 23 -22.58 -27.41 27.71
CA LEU A 23 -24.00 -27.67 27.48
C LEU A 23 -24.27 -27.82 25.97
N LEU A 24 -24.25 -29.07 25.51
CA LEU A 24 -24.92 -29.51 24.28
C LEU A 24 -26.41 -29.75 24.59
N LEU A 25 -27.25 -29.48 23.58
CA LEU A 25 -28.52 -30.18 23.23
C LEU A 25 -29.86 -29.42 23.37
N SER A 26 -30.39 -28.96 22.23
CA SER A 26 -31.82 -28.95 21.85
C SER A 26 -31.91 -28.74 20.32
N ALA A 27 -32.09 -29.77 19.48
CA ALA A 27 -33.33 -30.46 19.09
C ALA A 27 -34.30 -29.65 18.17
N THR A 28 -34.42 -30.14 16.93
CA THR A 28 -35.57 -30.16 15.98
C THR A 28 -36.09 -28.86 15.31
N ALA A 29 -35.91 -28.72 13.98
CA ALA A 29 -36.94 -28.97 12.94
C ALA A 29 -36.56 -28.35 11.55
N SER A 30 -36.66 -29.18 10.51
CA SER A 30 -36.76 -28.92 9.05
C SER A 30 -36.59 -27.49 8.47
N ALA A 31 -35.61 -27.32 7.57
CA ALA A 31 -35.79 -26.94 6.16
C ALA A 31 -34.41 -26.77 5.47
N ALA A 32 -34.29 -27.24 4.23
CA ALA A 32 -33.04 -27.39 3.46
C ALA A 32 -32.36 -26.06 3.08
N ILE A 33 -31.05 -25.91 3.34
CA ILE A 33 -30.17 -24.91 2.71
C ILE A 33 -28.73 -25.49 2.60
N SER A 34 -28.16 -25.41 1.40
CA SER A 34 -26.88 -25.96 0.91
C SER A 34 -25.61 -25.58 1.70
N PRO A 35 -24.47 -26.30 1.54
CA PRO A 35 -23.21 -25.90 2.15
C PRO A 35 -22.57 -24.75 1.35
N THR A 36 -22.65 -23.51 1.84
CA THR A 36 -21.80 -22.43 1.32
C THR A 36 -20.60 -22.26 2.23
N LEU A 37 -19.43 -22.64 1.71
CA LEU A 37 -18.12 -22.21 2.18
C LEU A 37 -18.08 -20.67 2.14
N SER A 38 -18.29 -20.01 3.28
CA SER A 38 -17.96 -18.59 3.39
C SER A 38 -16.47 -18.46 3.62
N SER A 39 -15.78 -18.33 2.49
CA SER A 39 -14.41 -17.88 2.35
C SER A 39 -14.14 -16.63 3.18
N SER A 40 -13.06 -16.75 3.93
CA SER A 40 -12.22 -15.72 4.53
C SER A 40 -12.17 -14.38 3.79
N SER A 41 -12.28 -13.31 4.59
CA SER A 41 -11.55 -12.05 4.47
C SER A 41 -11.36 -11.47 3.06
N SER A 42 -12.24 -10.55 2.69
CA SER A 42 -11.84 -9.41 1.88
C SER A 42 -12.25 -8.13 2.60
N SER A 43 -11.38 -7.67 3.51
CA SER A 43 -11.33 -6.23 3.76
C SER A 43 -10.89 -5.61 2.45
N ALA A 44 -11.87 -5.21 1.64
CA ALA A 44 -11.66 -4.37 0.47
C ALA A 44 -10.92 -3.12 0.98
N ALA A 45 -9.60 -3.14 0.83
CA ALA A 45 -8.76 -1.97 1.05
C ALA A 45 -9.36 -0.90 0.15
N ALA A 46 -9.87 0.16 0.79
CA ALA A 46 -10.54 1.26 0.12
C ALA A 46 -9.69 1.66 -1.07
N VAL A 47 -10.24 1.46 -2.26
CA VAL A 47 -9.65 1.97 -3.48
C VAL A 47 -9.88 3.46 -3.42
N GLU A 48 -8.95 4.19 -2.80
CA GLU A 48 -8.90 5.65 -2.87
C GLU A 48 -9.06 6.02 -4.34
N GLU A 49 -10.21 6.61 -4.63
CA GLU A 49 -10.69 6.84 -5.98
C GLU A 49 -9.85 7.97 -6.57
N PHE A 50 -9.21 7.72 -7.70
CA PHE A 50 -8.45 8.76 -8.36
C PHE A 50 -9.37 9.93 -8.74
N PRO A 51 -8.91 11.18 -8.64
CA PRO A 51 -7.53 11.60 -8.40
C PRO A 51 -7.14 11.71 -6.90
N ILE A 52 -5.91 11.32 -6.57
CA ILE A 52 -5.38 11.32 -5.19
C ILE A 52 -4.43 12.51 -4.99
N LYS A 53 -4.54 13.22 -3.86
CA LYS A 53 -3.57 14.25 -3.46
C LYS A 53 -2.45 13.63 -2.63
N LEU A 54 -1.20 13.94 -2.97
CA LEU A 54 -0.02 13.43 -2.26
C LEU A 54 0.28 14.26 -1.00
N GLU A 55 -0.57 14.13 0.02
CA GLU A 55 -0.36 14.77 1.35
C GLU A 55 0.62 13.99 2.24
N GLY A 56 0.95 12.76 1.86
CA GLY A 56 1.91 11.90 2.56
C GLY A 56 2.30 10.71 1.68
N THR A 57 2.90 9.69 2.28
CA THR A 57 3.21 8.44 1.58
C THR A 57 1.92 7.73 1.21
N VAL A 58 1.75 7.42 -0.07
CA VAL A 58 0.59 6.70 -0.60
C VAL A 58 1.08 5.41 -1.25
N SER A 59 0.57 4.27 -0.79
CA SER A 59 0.82 2.97 -1.41
C SER A 59 -0.41 2.48 -2.16
N ARG A 60 -0.20 1.88 -3.33
CA ARG A 60 -1.26 1.44 -4.23
C ARG A 60 -0.91 0.10 -4.87
N VAL A 61 -1.80 -0.86 -4.72
CA VAL A 61 -1.70 -2.15 -5.42
C VAL A 61 -2.13 -1.96 -6.88
N VAL A 62 -1.25 -2.28 -7.81
CA VAL A 62 -1.47 -2.21 -9.26
C VAL A 62 -1.38 -3.61 -9.82
N GLY A 63 -2.47 -4.08 -10.45
CA GLY A 63 -2.52 -5.40 -11.07
C GLY A 63 -1.60 -5.47 -12.29
N ARG A 64 -0.87 -6.58 -12.43
CA ARG A 64 -0.01 -6.80 -13.59
C ARG A 64 -0.79 -7.44 -14.73
N PRO A 65 -0.59 -6.99 -15.98
CA PRO A 65 -1.28 -7.56 -17.13
C PRO A 65 -0.76 -8.94 -17.59
N ARG A 66 0.52 -9.27 -17.37
CA ARG A 66 1.10 -10.61 -17.62
C ARG A 66 2.13 -10.95 -16.53
N LYS A 67 2.31 -12.24 -16.24
CA LYS A 67 3.27 -12.77 -15.24
C LYS A 67 4.29 -13.73 -15.84
N SER A 68 5.39 -13.93 -15.11
CA SER A 68 6.45 -14.91 -15.39
C SER A 68 6.86 -14.97 -16.87
N ARG A 69 7.22 -13.81 -17.44
CA ARG A 69 7.56 -13.68 -18.86
C ARG A 69 8.90 -14.35 -19.16
N SER A 70 9.03 -14.95 -20.34
CA SER A 70 10.31 -15.52 -20.75
C SER A 70 11.35 -14.42 -20.99
N LYS A 71 12.64 -14.72 -20.82
CA LYS A 71 13.72 -13.74 -21.03
C LYS A 71 13.63 -13.02 -22.39
N ARG A 72 13.23 -13.75 -23.43
CA ARG A 72 13.04 -13.19 -24.78
C ARG A 72 11.90 -12.16 -24.84
N GLU A 73 10.77 -12.44 -24.19
CA GLU A 73 9.64 -11.49 -24.14
C GLU A 73 9.98 -10.25 -23.31
N LYS A 74 10.87 -10.35 -22.33
CA LYS A 74 11.36 -9.21 -21.55
C LYS A 74 12.31 -8.31 -22.34
N GLU A 75 13.07 -8.89 -23.26
CA GLU A 75 13.92 -8.16 -24.21
C GLU A 75 13.11 -7.51 -25.34
N ASP A 76 11.99 -8.13 -25.74
CA ASP A 76 11.11 -7.63 -26.81
C ASP A 76 10.07 -6.60 -26.30
N GLU A 77 9.56 -6.73 -25.07
CA GLU A 77 8.52 -5.86 -24.49
C GLU A 77 8.94 -5.33 -23.10
N GLU A 78 8.98 -4.01 -22.91
CA GLU A 78 9.29 -3.39 -21.61
C GLU A 78 8.02 -3.18 -20.77
N GLU A 79 8.02 -3.64 -19.52
CA GLU A 79 6.99 -3.28 -18.54
C GLU A 79 7.23 -1.87 -18.04
N VAL A 80 6.28 -0.96 -18.29
CA VAL A 80 6.37 0.44 -17.92
C VAL A 80 5.26 0.82 -16.96
N LEU A 81 5.66 1.32 -15.78
CA LEU A 81 4.76 1.98 -14.85
C LEU A 81 4.42 3.38 -15.37
N VAL A 82 3.14 3.62 -15.62
CA VAL A 82 2.61 4.88 -16.12
C VAL A 82 1.82 5.56 -15.02
N ILE A 83 2.29 6.74 -14.62
CA ILE A 83 1.59 7.65 -13.73
C ILE A 83 1.13 8.84 -14.57
N ASP A 84 -0.17 8.96 -14.79
CA ASP A 84 -0.76 10.04 -15.60
C ASP A 84 -1.61 10.97 -14.73
N GLY A 85 -1.87 12.17 -15.24
CA GLY A 85 -2.64 13.20 -14.56
C GLY A 85 -1.92 13.79 -13.35
N ILE A 86 -0.59 13.90 -13.40
CA ILE A 86 0.19 14.55 -12.34
C ILE A 86 0.02 16.06 -12.49
N GLU A 87 -0.75 16.68 -11.61
CA GLU A 87 -1.05 18.13 -11.62
C GLU A 87 -0.42 18.83 -10.41
N PHE A 88 0.36 19.89 -10.67
CA PHE A 88 1.01 20.69 -9.63
C PHE A 88 1.31 22.12 -10.14
N ASP A 89 1.76 23.01 -9.25
CA ASP A 89 2.17 24.37 -9.62
C ASP A 89 3.65 24.41 -10.00
N SER A 90 3.97 24.86 -11.23
CA SER A 90 5.34 24.92 -11.74
C SER A 90 6.24 25.92 -11.00
N ARG A 91 5.68 26.76 -10.12
CA ARG A 91 6.42 27.73 -9.30
C ARG A 91 7.04 27.11 -8.05
N ILE A 92 6.59 25.92 -7.67
CA ILE A 92 6.96 25.27 -6.42
C ILE A 92 7.88 24.09 -6.76
N PRO A 93 8.98 23.88 -6.00
CA PRO A 93 9.77 22.69 -6.16
C PRO A 93 8.94 21.49 -5.71
N VAL A 94 8.75 20.55 -6.63
CA VAL A 94 8.05 19.29 -6.35
C VAL A 94 9.06 18.17 -6.49
N LYS A 95 9.09 17.27 -5.52
CA LYS A 95 9.83 16.02 -5.63
C LYS A 95 9.05 14.91 -4.95
N PHE A 96 8.84 13.82 -5.67
CA PHE A 96 8.39 12.57 -5.07
C PHE A 96 9.14 11.40 -5.67
N ASP A 97 9.39 10.41 -4.82
CA ASP A 97 10.10 9.19 -5.16
C ASP A 97 9.07 8.06 -5.32
N VAL A 98 9.34 7.12 -6.22
CA VAL A 98 8.46 6.01 -6.58
C VAL A 98 9.18 4.71 -6.27
N TYR A 99 8.53 3.86 -5.48
CA TYR A 99 9.01 2.55 -5.07
C TYR A 99 8.05 1.46 -5.51
N VAL A 100 8.57 0.28 -5.78
CA VAL A 100 7.82 -0.90 -6.19
C VAL A 100 8.11 -2.03 -5.21
N ASN A 101 7.05 -2.68 -4.73
CA ASN A 101 7.06 -3.75 -3.74
C ASN A 101 7.59 -3.36 -2.34
N ASP A 102 7.67 -2.07 -2.03
CA ASP A 102 8.06 -1.56 -0.71
C ASP A 102 6.83 -1.00 0.00
N ASP A 103 6.46 -1.59 1.15
CA ASP A 103 5.67 -0.89 2.15
C ASP A 103 6.65 -0.06 2.98
N CYS A 104 6.81 1.23 2.68
CA CYS A 104 7.70 2.20 3.36
C CYS A 104 7.45 2.38 4.89
N SER A 105 7.09 1.33 5.63
CA SER A 105 6.75 1.25 7.04
C SER A 105 7.95 1.46 7.96
N ASP A 106 9.18 1.32 7.45
CA ASP A 106 10.42 1.36 8.21
C ASP A 106 11.27 2.63 8.03
N GLY A 107 10.75 3.66 7.34
CA GLY A 107 11.35 5.00 7.33
C GLY A 107 11.99 5.45 6.02
N GLY A 108 11.46 4.97 4.89
CA GLY A 108 11.78 5.48 3.56
C GLY A 108 13.07 4.85 3.04
N SER A 109 12.90 3.76 2.31
CA SER A 109 13.98 3.06 1.62
C SER A 109 14.79 4.06 0.79
N GLY A 110 16.12 4.11 0.97
CA GLY A 110 16.97 5.08 0.31
C GLY A 110 17.01 4.87 -1.21
N PRO A 111 17.66 5.76 -1.99
CA PRO A 111 17.84 5.56 -3.44
C PRO A 111 18.69 4.34 -3.81
N THR A 112 19.28 3.65 -2.83
CA THR A 112 20.02 2.39 -2.99
C THR A 112 19.11 1.16 -2.84
N ALA A 113 17.83 1.35 -2.53
CA ALA A 113 16.88 0.26 -2.45
C ALA A 113 16.66 -0.36 -3.83
N ALA A 114 16.69 -1.70 -3.90
CA ALA A 114 16.33 -2.44 -5.11
C ALA A 114 14.89 -2.18 -5.56
N GLU A 115 14.05 -1.60 -4.68
CA GLU A 115 12.66 -1.26 -4.93
C GLU A 115 12.47 0.12 -5.58
N PHE A 116 13.53 0.94 -5.69
CA PHE A 116 13.43 2.30 -6.21
C PHE A 116 13.26 2.31 -7.74
N ALA A 117 12.07 2.69 -8.20
CA ALA A 117 11.76 2.77 -9.63
C ALA A 117 12.17 4.11 -10.25
N GLY A 118 12.10 5.21 -9.49
CA GLY A 118 12.45 6.52 -10.01
C GLY A 118 11.98 7.69 -9.16
N SER A 119 12.30 8.90 -9.61
CA SER A 119 11.91 10.14 -8.96
C SER A 119 11.37 11.13 -9.97
N MET A 120 10.30 11.83 -9.60
CA MET A 120 9.76 12.94 -10.37
C MET A 120 10.18 14.23 -9.67
N VAL A 121 10.85 15.11 -10.42
CA VAL A 121 11.36 16.38 -9.91
C VAL A 121 10.88 17.51 -10.80
N ASN A 122 10.22 18.49 -10.20
CA ASN A 122 9.98 19.79 -10.80
C ASN A 122 10.92 20.83 -10.20
N VAL A 123 11.73 21.45 -11.06
CA VAL A 123 12.47 22.66 -10.72
C VAL A 123 11.57 23.87 -11.03
N PRO A 124 11.46 24.89 -10.17
CA PRO A 124 10.65 26.06 -10.47
C PRO A 124 11.10 26.79 -11.75
N HIS A 125 10.27 26.79 -12.80
CA HIS A 125 10.67 27.37 -14.10
C HIS A 125 9.56 28.11 -14.88
N GLY A 126 8.36 28.28 -14.31
CA GLY A 126 7.23 28.84 -15.06
C GLY A 126 6.20 29.55 -14.20
N ARG A 127 5.16 30.08 -14.86
CA ARG A 127 3.99 30.68 -14.21
C ARG A 127 2.75 29.85 -14.55
N GLY A 128 2.28 29.03 -13.62
CA GLY A 128 0.98 28.37 -13.72
C GLY A 128 0.96 26.93 -13.21
N ARG A 129 -0.20 26.31 -13.39
CA ARG A 129 -0.41 24.89 -13.10
C ARG A 129 0.06 24.07 -14.29
N MET A 130 0.81 23.02 -14.03
CA MET A 130 1.32 22.09 -15.04
C MET A 130 0.69 20.73 -14.83
N ARG A 131 0.38 20.05 -15.93
CA ARG A 131 -0.03 18.65 -15.95
C ARG A 131 1.01 17.85 -16.71
N THR A 132 1.49 16.77 -16.13
CA THR A 132 2.48 15.88 -16.73
C THR A 132 2.16 14.41 -16.44
N GLY A 133 2.92 13.53 -17.05
CA GLY A 133 2.94 12.10 -16.75
C GLY A 133 4.36 11.61 -16.53
N LEU A 134 4.50 10.55 -15.74
CA LEU A 134 5.77 9.85 -15.51
C LEU A 134 5.65 8.43 -16.07
N ARG A 135 6.71 7.97 -16.74
CA ARG A 135 6.84 6.61 -17.27
C ARG A 135 8.15 6.04 -16.76
N LEU A 136 8.09 4.90 -16.09
CA LEU A 136 9.26 4.24 -15.51
C LEU A 136 9.30 2.79 -16.01
N GLY A 137 10.40 2.40 -16.66
CA GLY A 137 10.66 1.00 -16.98
C GLY A 137 10.93 0.22 -15.69
N ILE A 138 10.14 -0.83 -15.45
CA ILE A 138 10.21 -1.64 -14.24
C ILE A 138 10.55 -3.11 -14.52
N THR A 139 10.83 -3.50 -15.77
CA THR A 139 11.15 -4.89 -16.13
C THR A 139 12.31 -5.43 -15.28
N ASP A 140 13.45 -4.73 -15.29
CA ASP A 140 14.64 -5.14 -14.53
C ASP A 140 14.38 -5.06 -13.02
N LEU A 141 13.64 -4.04 -12.58
CA LEU A 141 13.29 -3.83 -11.18
C LEU A 141 12.47 -4.99 -10.59
N ILE A 142 11.53 -5.53 -11.38
CA ILE A 142 10.71 -6.69 -10.97
C ILE A 142 11.58 -7.93 -10.80
N GLU A 143 12.59 -8.12 -11.65
CA GLU A 143 13.54 -9.23 -11.53
C GLU A 143 14.42 -9.09 -10.29
N ASP A 144 14.96 -7.89 -10.06
CA ASP A 144 15.85 -7.58 -8.93
C ASP A 144 15.15 -7.76 -7.58
N VAL A 145 13.87 -7.38 -7.50
CA VAL A 145 13.03 -7.54 -6.30
C VAL A 145 12.48 -8.97 -6.18
N GLY A 146 12.53 -9.78 -7.24
CA GLY A 146 12.01 -11.14 -7.25
C GLY A 146 10.49 -11.24 -7.28
N ALA A 147 9.81 -10.20 -7.78
CA ALA A 147 8.35 -10.11 -7.85
C ALA A 147 7.76 -10.60 -9.19
N ASP A 148 8.52 -11.42 -9.96
CA ASP A 148 8.14 -11.86 -11.30
C ASP A 148 6.89 -12.76 -11.31
N ASP A 149 6.67 -13.51 -10.22
CA ASP A 149 5.55 -14.44 -10.03
C ASP A 149 4.31 -13.80 -9.38
N ASP A 150 4.42 -12.56 -8.90
CA ASP A 150 3.31 -11.85 -8.24
C ASP A 150 2.30 -11.31 -9.26
N ASP A 151 1.00 -11.49 -8.99
CA ASP A 151 -0.09 -11.02 -9.85
C ASP A 151 -0.31 -9.48 -9.75
N SER A 152 0.24 -8.84 -8.72
CA SER A 152 0.11 -7.41 -8.47
C SER A 152 1.34 -6.83 -7.79
N LEU A 153 1.68 -5.58 -8.10
CA LEU A 153 2.79 -4.86 -7.47
C LEU A 153 2.27 -3.77 -6.54
N LEU A 154 2.90 -3.62 -5.39
CA LEU A 154 2.66 -2.48 -4.50
C LEU A 154 3.49 -1.29 -4.97
N VAL A 155 2.86 -0.24 -5.49
CA VAL A 155 3.54 1.00 -5.89
C VAL A 155 3.39 2.02 -4.77
N THR A 156 4.51 2.49 -4.24
CA THR A 156 4.54 3.47 -3.15
C THR A 156 5.10 4.80 -3.65
N LEU A 157 4.32 5.87 -3.46
CA LEU A 157 4.68 7.24 -3.79
C LEU A 157 5.05 7.99 -2.52
N VAL A 158 6.29 8.46 -2.43
CA VAL A 158 6.82 9.17 -1.27
C VAL A 158 7.09 10.63 -1.63
N PRO A 159 6.22 11.58 -1.26
CA PRO A 159 6.47 12.99 -1.49
C PRO A 159 7.60 13.49 -0.58
N LYS A 160 8.66 14.06 -1.17
CA LYS A 160 9.80 14.67 -0.46
C LYS A 160 9.71 16.20 -0.44
N SER A 161 9.11 16.81 -1.46
CA SER A 161 8.94 18.26 -1.58
C SER A 161 7.65 18.59 -2.32
N GLY A 162 6.96 19.65 -1.90
CA GLY A 162 5.65 19.99 -2.45
C GLY A 162 4.50 19.10 -1.94
N VAL A 163 4.61 18.62 -0.70
CA VAL A 163 3.60 17.78 -0.03
C VAL A 163 2.23 18.49 -0.04
N GLY A 164 1.18 17.77 -0.45
CA GLY A 164 -0.21 18.26 -0.55
C GLY A 164 -0.50 19.15 -1.76
N LEU A 165 0.50 19.44 -2.59
CA LEU A 165 0.36 20.31 -3.77
C LEU A 165 0.42 19.55 -5.11
N VAL A 166 0.60 18.23 -5.03
CA VAL A 166 0.61 17.33 -6.18
C VAL A 166 -0.64 16.47 -6.15
N THR A 167 -1.33 16.42 -7.28
CA THR A 167 -2.46 15.52 -7.50
C THR A 167 -2.05 14.49 -8.55
N VAL A 168 -2.33 13.21 -8.30
CA VAL A 168 -2.08 12.11 -9.23
C VAL A 168 -3.42 11.62 -9.77
N GLY A 169 -3.54 11.50 -11.08
CA GLY A 169 -4.79 11.15 -11.75
C GLY A 169 -4.98 9.67 -12.01
N SER A 170 -3.94 8.91 -12.31
CA SER A 170 -4.05 7.47 -12.52
C SER A 170 -2.69 6.80 -12.47
N ILE A 171 -2.65 5.56 -11.99
CA ILE A 171 -1.46 4.71 -11.98
C ILE A 171 -1.83 3.37 -12.63
N GLY A 172 -1.03 2.93 -13.59
CA GLY A 172 -1.20 1.64 -14.26
C GLY A 172 0.10 1.14 -14.86
N ILE A 173 0.13 -0.13 -15.23
CA ILE A 173 1.29 -0.75 -15.92
C ILE A 173 0.87 -1.03 -17.35
N GLN A 174 1.75 -0.69 -18.30
CA GLN A 174 1.56 -0.93 -19.73
C GLN A 174 2.82 -1.59 -20.30
N PHE A 175 2.66 -2.34 -21.38
CA PHE A 175 3.80 -2.84 -22.16
C PHE A 175 4.14 -1.84 -23.26
N LEU A 176 5.43 -1.53 -23.41
CA LEU A 176 5.96 -0.86 -24.58
C LEU A 176 6.71 -1.89 -25.44
N SER A 177 6.42 -1.90 -26.74
CA SER A 177 7.05 -2.75 -27.76
C SER A 177 7.92 -1.90 -28.69
#